data_AF-T2JYN8-F1
#
_entry.id   AF-T2JYN8-F1
#
_cell.length_a   1.000
_cell.length_b   1.000
_cell.length_c   1.000
_cell.angle_alpha   90.00
_cell.angle_beta   90.00
_cell.angle_gamma   90.00
#
_symmetry.space_group_name_H-M   'P 1'
#
loop_
_entity.id
_entity.type
_entity.pdbx_description
1 polymer ?
#
loop_
_entity_poly.entity_id
_entity_poly.type
_entity_poly.pdbx_seq_one_letter_code
_entity_poly.pdbx_strand_id
1 'polypeptide(L)'
;MPNPWRVGEVAQIIIKGNPDLKGRSGQWCIIEEVLNFSCLVKTWDGIIQVKLENLKDVYYSSQQQQEIRNISDRLAQIPQNKLEDSVKHFLEALGKIDRPFLTTLEDKILTLIETES
;
A
#
# COMPACT_ATOMS: atom_id res chain seq x y z
N MET A 1 -23.57 4.38 -10.14
CA MET A 1 -22.76 3.18 -10.46
C MET A 1 -22.25 2.62 -9.15
N PRO A 2 -22.37 1.31 -8.88
CA PRO A 2 -21.86 0.72 -7.65
C PRO A 2 -20.33 0.84 -7.60
N ASN A 3 -19.76 0.82 -6.39
CA ASN A 3 -18.32 0.76 -6.20
C ASN A 3 -17.76 -0.50 -6.88
N PRO A 4 -16.80 -0.39 -7.83
CA PRO A 4 -16.32 -1.53 -8.58
C PRO A 4 -15.31 -2.41 -7.82
N TRP A 5 -14.77 -1.91 -6.70
CA TRP A 5 -13.71 -2.58 -5.95
C TRP A 5 -14.22 -3.72 -5.08
N ARG A 6 -13.34 -4.67 -4.80
CA ARG A 6 -13.54 -5.78 -3.85
C ARG A 6 -12.48 -5.77 -2.78
N VAL A 7 -12.85 -6.21 -1.58
CA VAL A 7 -11.91 -6.39 -0.46
C VAL A 7 -10.78 -7.33 -0.87
N GLY A 8 -9.54 -6.96 -0.54
CA GLY A 8 -8.32 -7.68 -0.87
C GLY A 8 -7.72 -7.38 -2.24
N GLU A 9 -8.39 -6.59 -3.10
CA GLU A 9 -7.82 -6.14 -4.36
C GLU A 9 -6.67 -5.15 -4.13
N VAL A 10 -5.69 -5.18 -5.02
CA VAL A 10 -4.60 -4.20 -5.04
C VAL A 10 -5.01 -3.05 -5.95
N ALA A 11 -4.83 -1.83 -5.47
CA ALA A 11 -5.04 -0.61 -6.25
C ALA A 11 -3.84 0.32 -6.15
N GLN A 12 -3.72 1.26 -7.07
CA GLN A 12 -2.76 2.36 -7.01
C GLN A 12 -3.47 3.68 -6.72
N ILE A 13 -2.90 4.49 -5.83
CA ILE A 13 -3.39 5.82 -5.49
C ILE A 13 -2.94 6.82 -6.57
N ILE A 14 -3.91 7.60 -7.06
CA ILE A 14 -3.69 8.74 -7.96
C ILE A 14 -4.30 10.01 -7.35
N ILE A 15 -3.59 11.14 -7.46
CA ILE A 15 -3.96 12.37 -6.73
C ILE A 15 -5.23 13.01 -7.31
N LYS A 16 -5.38 13.10 -8.64
CA LYS A 16 -6.49 13.81 -9.33
C LYS A 16 -6.92 15.14 -8.67
N GLY A 17 -5.96 15.94 -8.22
CA GLY A 17 -6.23 17.24 -7.56
C GLY A 17 -6.70 17.16 -6.10
N ASN A 18 -6.73 15.97 -5.48
CA ASN A 18 -7.05 15.81 -4.06
C ASN A 18 -5.82 16.15 -3.18
N PRO A 19 -5.85 17.26 -2.43
CA PRO A 19 -4.70 17.68 -1.62
C PRO A 19 -4.37 16.72 -0.47
N ASP A 20 -5.34 15.93 0.01
CA ASP A 20 -5.16 14.98 1.11
C ASP A 20 -4.27 13.79 0.72
N LEU A 21 -4.10 13.56 -0.60
CA LEU A 21 -3.27 12.49 -1.16
C LEU A 21 -1.88 12.99 -1.60
N LYS A 22 -1.50 14.21 -1.23
CA LYS A 22 -0.18 14.77 -1.55
C LYS A 22 0.93 13.84 -1.06
N GLY A 23 1.87 13.51 -1.94
CA GLY A 23 2.98 12.59 -1.65
C GLY A 23 2.65 11.09 -1.83
N ARG A 24 1.38 10.72 -2.00
CA ARG A 24 0.93 9.32 -2.14
C ARG A 24 0.72 8.87 -3.60
N SER A 25 1.00 9.73 -4.58
CA SER A 25 0.88 9.35 -5.99
C SER A 25 1.74 8.14 -6.31
N GLY A 26 1.17 7.16 -7.01
CA GLY A 26 1.89 5.96 -7.41
C GLY A 26 2.00 4.89 -6.32
N GLN A 27 1.62 5.21 -5.09
CA GLN A 27 1.60 4.27 -3.98
C GLN A 27 0.56 3.18 -4.21
N TRP A 28 0.92 1.91 -4.00
CA TRP A 28 -0.05 0.82 -4.00
C TRP A 28 -0.76 0.73 -2.64
N CYS A 29 -1.94 0.12 -2.64
CA CYS A 29 -2.75 -0.09 -1.45
C CYS A 29 -3.63 -1.34 -1.60
N ILE A 30 -4.09 -1.91 -0.49
CA ILE A 30 -5.04 -3.02 -0.46
C ILE A 30 -6.42 -2.49 -0.09
N ILE A 31 -7.46 -2.87 -0.81
CA ILE A 31 -8.85 -2.54 -0.43
C ILE A 31 -9.22 -3.32 0.84
N GLU A 32 -9.42 -2.61 1.96
CA GLU A 32 -9.85 -3.21 3.24
C GLU A 32 -11.36 -3.19 3.38
N GLU A 33 -12.01 -2.09 2.99
CA GLU A 33 -13.47 -1.93 3.06
C GLU A 33 -14.00 -1.16 1.85
N VAL A 34 -15.13 -1.62 1.32
CA VAL A 34 -15.82 -1.03 0.16
C VAL A 34 -16.99 -0.21 0.66
N LEU A 35 -16.92 1.12 0.50
CA LEU A 35 -17.99 2.06 0.85
C LEU A 35 -18.74 2.52 -0.41
N ASN A 36 -19.83 3.28 -0.26
CA ASN A 36 -20.66 3.71 -1.39
C ASN A 36 -19.89 4.51 -2.46
N PHE A 37 -18.96 5.38 -2.06
CA PHE A 37 -18.24 6.30 -2.96
C PHE A 37 -16.72 6.38 -2.69
N SER A 38 -16.21 5.44 -1.90
CA SER A 38 -14.81 5.38 -1.49
C SER A 38 -14.47 3.97 -1.03
N CYS A 39 -13.19 3.73 -0.75
CA CYS A 39 -12.74 2.55 -0.03
C CYS A 39 -11.91 2.98 1.19
N LEU A 40 -11.93 2.18 2.26
CA LEU A 40 -10.80 2.17 3.19
C LEU A 40 -9.72 1.30 2.56
N VAL A 41 -8.50 1.81 2.50
CA VAL A 41 -7.37 1.11 1.90
C VAL A 41 -6.20 1.06 2.87
N LYS A 42 -5.55 -0.09 2.94
CA LYS A 42 -4.30 -0.28 3.69
C LYS A 42 -3.11 0.14 2.83
N THR A 43 -2.29 1.00 3.41
CA THR A 43 -1.04 1.53 2.87
C THR A 43 0.14 1.05 3.71
N TRP A 44 1.38 1.38 3.30
CA TRP A 44 2.58 1.05 4.08
C TRP A 44 2.58 1.64 5.49
N ASP A 45 1.87 2.77 5.70
CA ASP A 45 1.86 3.56 6.94
C ASP A 45 0.52 3.56 7.69
N GLY A 46 -0.49 2.81 7.23
CA GLY A 46 -1.77 2.72 7.94
C GLY A 46 -2.98 2.49 7.04
N ILE A 47 -4.16 2.85 7.52
CA ILE A 47 -5.41 2.78 6.76
C ILE A 47 -5.91 4.19 6.50
N ILE A 48 -6.26 4.48 5.25
CA ILE A 48 -6.82 5.77 4.83
C ILE A 48 -8.08 5.56 3.98
N GLN A 49 -8.96 6.57 3.95
CA GLN A 49 -10.12 6.58 3.07
C GLN A 49 -9.77 7.25 1.73
N VAL A 50 -10.06 6.58 0.62
CA VAL A 50 -9.74 7.07 -0.74
C VAL A 50 -10.98 7.00 -1.63
N LYS A 51 -11.29 8.08 -2.34
CA LYS A 51 -12.42 8.14 -3.29
C LYS A 51 -12.17 7.24 -4.50
N LEU A 52 -13.25 6.76 -5.13
CA LEU A 52 -13.14 5.86 -6.30
C LEU A 52 -12.31 6.46 -7.43
N GLU A 53 -12.45 7.76 -7.68
CA GLU A 53 -11.69 8.45 -8.72
C GLU A 53 -10.18 8.52 -8.44
N ASN A 54 -9.78 8.39 -7.17
CA ASN A 54 -8.40 8.40 -6.72
C ASN A 54 -7.77 7.01 -6.66
N LEU A 55 -8.51 5.96 -7.02
CA LEU A 55 -8.00 4.60 -7.14
C LEU A 55 -7.89 4.21 -8.61
N LYS A 56 -6.78 3.55 -8.95
CA LYS A 56 -6.49 3.04 -10.28
C LYS A 56 -6.19 1.54 -10.19
N ASP A 57 -6.76 0.79 -11.12
CA ASP A 57 -6.47 -0.64 -11.26
C ASP A 57 -4.99 -0.87 -11.59
N VAL A 58 -4.43 -1.92 -10.98
CA VAL A 58 -3.16 -2.51 -11.34
C VAL A 58 -3.44 -3.90 -11.87
N TYR A 59 -3.18 -4.13 -13.15
CA TYR A 59 -3.48 -5.37 -13.87
C TYR A 59 -2.59 -6.54 -13.42
N TYR A 60 -2.70 -6.92 -12.16
CA TYR A 60 -1.98 -8.01 -11.52
C TYR A 60 -2.78 -9.30 -11.60
N SER A 61 -2.08 -10.41 -11.88
CA SER A 61 -2.65 -11.75 -11.75
C SER A 61 -2.98 -12.04 -10.28
N SER A 62 -3.80 -13.07 -10.02
CA SER A 62 -4.14 -13.48 -8.66
C SER A 62 -2.90 -13.77 -7.80
N GLN A 63 -1.85 -14.33 -8.41
CA GLN A 63 -0.56 -14.57 -7.74
C GLN A 63 0.14 -13.26 -7.40
N GLN A 64 0.23 -12.32 -8.34
CA GLN A 64 0.88 -11.03 -8.11
C GLN A 64 0.15 -10.19 -7.05
N GLN A 65 -1.18 -10.24 -7.02
CA GLN A 65 -1.94 -9.64 -5.94
C GLN A 65 -1.63 -10.27 -4.58
N GLN A 66 -1.43 -11.60 -4.55
CA GLN A 66 -1.04 -12.28 -3.31
C GLN A 66 0.35 -11.86 -2.83
N GLU A 67 1.32 -11.69 -3.73
CA GLU A 67 2.64 -11.21 -3.36
C GLU A 67 2.60 -9.80 -2.76
N ILE A 68 1.84 -8.88 -3.36
CA ILE A 68 1.66 -7.54 -2.79
C ILE A 68 0.93 -7.60 -1.44
N ARG A 69 -0.07 -8.46 -1.27
CA ARG A 69 -0.72 -8.66 0.03
C ARG A 69 0.26 -9.17 1.09
N ASN A 70 1.13 -10.13 0.75
CA ASN A 70 2.16 -10.61 1.67
C ASN A 70 3.09 -9.47 2.12
N ILE A 71 3.49 -8.59 1.20
CA ILE A 71 4.29 -7.39 1.52
C ILE A 71 3.48 -6.44 2.42
N SER A 72 2.20 -6.22 2.13
CA SER A 72 1.32 -5.38 2.94
C SER A 72 1.16 -5.88 4.37
N ASP A 73 0.99 -7.20 4.55
CA ASP A 73 0.81 -7.82 5.86
C ASP A 73 2.08 -7.68 6.72
N ARG A 74 3.24 -7.83 6.09
CA ARG A 74 4.56 -7.59 6.69
C ARG A 74 4.72 -6.15 7.16
N LEU A 75 4.46 -5.18 6.27
CA LEU A 75 4.53 -3.75 6.61
C LEU A 75 3.58 -3.38 7.76
N ALA A 76 2.40 -3.99 7.81
CA ALA A 76 1.41 -3.74 8.86
C ALA A 76 1.86 -4.20 10.26
N GLN A 77 2.83 -5.11 10.36
CA GLN A 77 3.38 -5.52 11.67
C GLN A 77 4.36 -4.50 12.24
N ILE A 78 4.86 -3.56 11.44
CA ILE A 78 5.91 -2.61 11.85
C ILE A 78 5.27 -1.40 12.55
N PRO A 79 5.55 -1.16 13.85
CA PRO A 79 5.00 -0.03 14.59
C PRO A 79 5.53 1.31 14.07
N GLN A 80 4.64 2.17 13.57
CA GLN A 80 5.02 3.45 12.96
C GLN A 80 5.52 4.51 13.97
N ASN A 81 5.26 4.33 15.26
CA ASN A 81 5.46 5.35 16.30
C ASN A 81 6.92 5.52 16.76
N LYS A 82 7.84 4.63 16.37
CA LYS A 82 9.24 4.64 16.81
C LYS A 82 10.26 4.55 15.67
N LEU A 83 9.79 4.62 14.42
CA LEU A 83 10.69 4.50 13.27
C LEU A 83 11.52 5.76 13.07
N GLU A 84 12.83 5.56 12.87
CA GLU A 84 13.72 6.57 12.33
C GLU A 84 13.27 6.99 10.92
N ASP A 85 13.59 8.22 10.53
CA ASP A 85 13.13 8.76 9.24
C ASP A 85 13.75 8.01 8.04
N SER A 86 14.97 7.50 8.18
CA SER A 86 15.62 6.61 7.20
C SER A 86 14.80 5.34 6.94
N VAL A 87 14.28 4.73 8.02
CA VAL A 87 13.44 3.53 7.95
C VAL A 87 12.09 3.86 7.32
N LYS A 88 11.46 4.97 7.72
CA LYS A 88 10.21 5.43 7.11
C LYS A 88 10.35 5.63 5.60
N HIS A 89 11.42 6.28 5.15
CA HIS A 89 11.67 6.47 3.72
C HIS A 89 11.86 5.15 2.97
N PHE A 90 12.50 4.16 3.60
CA PHE A 90 12.60 2.83 3.01
C PHE A 90 11.23 2.14 2.90
N LEU A 91 10.41 2.15 3.96
CA LEU A 91 9.07 1.57 3.93
C LEU A 91 8.14 2.30 2.94
N GLU A 92 8.26 3.64 2.85
CA GLU A 92 7.56 4.45 1.85
C GLU A 92 7.95 4.04 0.43
N ALA A 93 9.25 3.80 0.18
CA ALA A 93 9.73 3.32 -1.10
C ALA A 93 9.15 1.94 -1.43
N LEU A 94 9.06 1.02 -0.46
CA LEU A 94 8.38 -0.27 -0.64
C LEU A 94 6.90 -0.09 -0.99
N GLY A 95 6.22 0.88 -0.38
CA GLY A 95 4.84 1.24 -0.72
C GLY A 95 4.63 1.81 -2.13
N LYS A 96 5.72 2.14 -2.84
CA LYS A 96 5.69 2.75 -4.19
C LYS A 96 6.34 1.89 -5.28
N ILE A 97 6.76 0.65 -4.96
CA ILE A 97 7.28 -0.26 -5.97
C ILE A 97 6.19 -0.58 -7.02
N ASP A 98 6.59 -0.68 -8.27
CA ASP A 98 5.74 -0.96 -9.42
C ASP A 98 5.67 -2.46 -9.78
N ARG A 99 6.46 -3.27 -9.07
CA ARG A 99 6.56 -4.72 -9.25
C ARG A 99 5.95 -5.48 -8.07
N PRO A 100 5.37 -6.67 -8.30
CA PRO A 100 4.70 -7.45 -7.27
C PRO A 100 5.68 -8.35 -6.50
N PHE A 101 6.86 -7.86 -6.15
CA PHE A 101 7.85 -8.61 -5.36
C PHE A 101 8.93 -7.70 -4.78
N LEU A 102 9.51 -8.14 -3.67
CA LEU A 102 10.74 -7.56 -3.13
C LEU A 102 11.96 -8.19 -3.79
N THR A 103 12.99 -7.39 -4.01
CA THR A 103 14.33 -7.92 -4.33
C THR A 103 14.92 -8.61 -3.11
N THR A 104 15.95 -9.45 -3.31
CA THR A 104 16.65 -10.12 -2.20
C THR A 104 17.18 -9.14 -1.15
N LEU A 105 17.62 -7.95 -1.57
CA LEU A 105 18.13 -6.95 -0.63
C LEU A 105 16.99 -6.29 0.14
N GLU A 106 15.92 -5.89 -0.55
CA GLU A 106 14.75 -5.28 0.10
C GLU A 106 14.11 -6.23 1.11
N ASP A 107 13.99 -7.51 0.77
CA ASP A 107 13.48 -8.55 1.65
C ASP A 107 14.34 -8.70 2.91
N LYS A 108 15.67 -8.72 2.77
CA LYS A 108 16.60 -8.78 3.92
C LYS A 108 16.51 -7.54 4.80
N ILE A 109 16.43 -6.35 4.22
CA ILE A 109 16.31 -5.10 4.99
C ILE A 109 14.97 -5.05 5.70
N LEU A 110 13.87 -5.42 5.03
CA LEU A 110 12.55 -5.47 5.65
C LEU A 110 12.54 -6.46 6.83
N THR A 111 13.14 -7.64 6.64
CA THR A 111 13.27 -8.65 7.71
C THR A 111 14.04 -8.10 8.91
N LEU A 112 15.13 -7.37 8.69
CA LEU A 112 15.89 -6.74 9.77
C LEU A 112 15.05 -5.70 10.52
N ILE A 113 14.30 -4.87 9.80
CA ILE A 113 13.40 -3.88 10.41
C ILE A 113 12.33 -4.57 11.25
N GLU A 114 11.70 -5.63 10.73
CA GLU A 114 10.70 -6.42 11.44
C GLU A 114 11.24 -7.01 12.76
N THR A 115 12.52 -7.40 12.82
CA THR A 115 13.14 -7.97 14.03
C THR A 115 13.62 -6.96 15.05
N GLU A 116 13.95 -5.74 14.62
CA GLU A 116 14.50 -4.68 15.49
C GLU A 116 13.45 -3.67 15.97
N SER A 117 12.21 -3.75 15.46
CA SER A 117 11.10 -2.83 15.78
C SER A 117 10.33 -3.17 17.06
#